data_AF-A0AA39NUK0-F1
#
_entry.id   AF-A0AA39NUK0-F1
#
_cell.length_a   1.000
_cell.length_b   1.000
_cell.length_c   1.000
_cell.angle_alpha   90.00
_cell.angle_beta   90.00
_cell.angle_gamma   90.00
#
_symmetry.space_group_name_H-M   'P 1'
#
loop_
_entity.id
_entity.type
_entity.pdbx_description
1 polymer ?
#
loop_
_entity_poly.entity_id
_entity_poly.type
_entity_poly.pdbx_seq_one_letter_code
_entity_poly.pdbx_strand_id
1 'polypeptide(L)'
;MPICTTCTRWTSHLHTVYESAYNLRLEQCSNCRAFADPYIEHDDLTLLIDLILLKRGVYRHLLFNRGAQPRRVTETFKDGSDRRIAREKSQWLLILRLGGTLTFVDAFIRWTHLNPSQSAHLSPWSGNTIVNFSRTFIGCFAETMAFHCGVIAACSVTLKMISLIEKWRRSQSALLESDIRREFSYALIPLTLFYSSFTKLFLLFLLTIWRPSQSEPLDPVATWNTPKLSNFLHILDNNQVDREWIVRNVLGGMSAGFGLRVILDCHPVFTMLIILCGWVAKTAMAAMVSKWVGGDDTSGEAWLAYSIP
;
A
#
# COMPACT_ATOMS: atom_id res chain seq x y z
N MET A 1 12.87 -6.25 17.45
CA MET A 1 14.29 -6.22 17.04
C MET A 1 14.38 -6.10 15.52
N PRO A 2 15.51 -5.67 14.92
CA PRO A 2 15.62 -5.60 13.47
C PRO A 2 15.79 -7.00 12.84
N ILE A 3 15.44 -7.12 11.56
CA ILE A 3 15.52 -8.36 10.79
C ILE A 3 16.42 -8.18 9.56
N CYS A 4 16.98 -9.29 9.06
CA CYS A 4 17.66 -9.28 7.78
C CYS A 4 16.66 -9.08 6.62
N THR A 5 16.92 -8.14 5.72
CA THR A 5 16.04 -7.86 4.58
C THR A 5 16.01 -9.00 3.55
N THR A 6 17.00 -9.90 3.56
CA THR A 6 17.09 -11.05 2.63
C THR A 6 16.39 -12.30 3.20
N CYS A 7 16.85 -12.80 4.35
CA CYS A 7 16.39 -14.08 4.92
C CYS A 7 15.47 -13.95 6.14
N THR A 8 15.11 -12.73 6.54
CA THR A 8 14.14 -12.41 7.60
C THR A 8 14.46 -12.98 8.98
N ARG A 9 15.69 -13.47 9.17
CA ARG A 9 16.23 -13.87 10.47
C ARG A 9 16.51 -12.61 11.30
N TRP A 10 16.31 -12.72 12.61
CA TRP A 10 16.62 -11.62 13.53
C TRP A 10 18.10 -11.30 13.54
N THR A 11 18.40 -10.03 13.71
CA THR A 11 19.75 -9.50 13.82
C THR A 11 19.81 -8.61 15.05
N SER A 12 20.90 -8.69 15.82
CA SER A 12 21.05 -7.86 17.02
C SER A 12 21.18 -6.39 16.65
N HIS A 13 22.00 -6.09 15.64
CA HIS A 13 22.23 -4.76 15.09
C HIS A 13 22.37 -4.87 13.57
N LEU A 14 22.00 -3.81 12.85
CA LEU A 14 22.09 -3.77 11.39
C LEU A 14 23.38 -3.11 10.90
N HIS A 15 23.88 -2.15 11.67
CA HIS A 15 25.09 -1.41 11.37
C HIS A 15 25.77 -0.98 12.66
N THR A 16 27.09 -0.82 12.57
CA THR A 16 27.93 -0.25 13.61
C THR A 16 28.35 1.15 13.16
N VAL A 17 28.23 2.13 14.05
CA VAL A 17 28.67 3.51 13.80
C VAL A 17 29.91 3.78 14.65
N TYR A 18 30.97 4.24 14.01
CA TYR A 18 32.23 4.63 14.66
C TYR A 18 32.18 6.09 15.12
N GLU A 19 33.24 6.57 15.77
CA GLU A 19 33.31 7.90 16.41
C GLU A 19 32.99 9.06 15.44
N SER A 20 33.28 8.90 14.15
CA SER A 20 32.86 9.83 13.11
C SER A 20 31.46 9.49 12.58
N ALA A 21 30.56 10.48 12.55
CA ALA A 21 29.16 10.32 12.15
C ALA A 21 28.92 9.70 10.75
N TYR A 22 29.90 9.75 9.85
CA TYR A 22 29.82 9.26 8.48
C TYR A 22 30.48 7.89 8.24
N ASN A 23 31.13 7.32 9.26
CA ASN A 23 31.76 6.01 9.14
C ASN A 23 30.85 4.96 9.76
N LEU A 24 30.01 4.38 8.90
CA LEU A 24 29.15 3.26 9.26
C LEU A 24 29.64 1.99 8.56
N ARG A 25 29.46 0.85 9.23
CA ARG A 25 29.71 -0.47 8.67
C ARG A 25 28.45 -1.31 8.80
N LEU A 26 27.98 -1.86 7.68
CA LEU A 26 26.87 -2.80 7.66
C LEU A 26 27.27 -4.14 8.29
N GLU A 27 26.39 -4.68 9.13
CA GLU A 27 26.58 -5.99 9.75
C GLU A 27 26.15 -7.10 8.77
N GLN A 28 26.81 -8.27 8.87
CA GLN A 28 26.45 -9.43 8.08
C GLN A 28 25.47 -10.31 8.86
N CYS A 29 24.47 -10.86 8.18
CA CYS A 29 23.52 -11.78 8.77
C CYS A 29 24.20 -13.13 9.07
N SER A 30 24.08 -13.63 10.30
CA SER A 30 24.64 -14.92 10.72
C SER A 30 24.10 -16.12 9.94
N ASN A 31 22.86 -16.01 9.41
CA ASN A 31 22.20 -17.09 8.68
C ASN A 31 22.55 -17.11 7.19
N CYS A 32 22.34 -16.00 6.48
CA CYS A 32 22.52 -15.95 5.01
C CYS A 32 23.86 -15.35 4.58
N ARG A 33 24.66 -14.82 5.51
CA ARG A 33 25.96 -14.15 5.27
C ARG A 33 25.92 -12.92 4.35
N ALA A 34 24.75 -12.54 3.83
CA ALA A 34 24.56 -11.25 3.17
C ALA A 34 24.56 -10.11 4.20
N PHE A 35 24.79 -8.87 3.73
CA PHE A 35 24.56 -7.69 4.55
C PHE A 35 23.12 -7.68 5.07
N ALA A 36 22.96 -7.42 6.37
CA ALA A 36 21.69 -7.53 7.06
C ALA A 36 20.64 -6.58 6.47
N ASP A 37 21.05 -5.35 6.15
CA ASP A 37 20.20 -4.35 5.53
C ASP A 37 21.02 -3.34 4.69
N PRO A 38 21.16 -3.57 3.38
CA PRO A 38 21.84 -2.63 2.47
C PRO A 38 21.14 -1.28 2.32
N TYR A 39 19.85 -1.20 2.63
CA TYR A 39 19.04 0.00 2.37
C TYR A 39 19.32 1.14 3.36
N ILE A 40 20.10 0.89 4.41
CA ILE A 40 20.53 1.92 5.37
C ILE A 40 21.40 2.99 4.69
N GLU A 41 22.17 2.62 3.67
CA GLU A 41 23.02 3.54 2.91
C GLU A 41 22.27 4.24 1.78
N HIS A 42 21.03 3.87 1.50
CA HIS A 42 20.28 4.42 0.36
C HIS A 42 19.56 5.71 0.76
N ASP A 43 19.62 6.70 -0.12
CA ASP A 43 18.87 7.95 0.04
C ASP A 43 17.35 7.73 -0.07
N ASP A 44 16.58 8.63 0.54
CA ASP A 44 15.11 8.57 0.58
C ASP A 44 14.47 8.45 -0.82
N LEU A 45 15.05 9.08 -1.85
CA LEU A 45 14.57 9.00 -3.23
C LEU A 45 14.71 7.58 -3.79
N THR A 46 15.86 6.94 -3.56
CA THR A 46 16.12 5.56 -4.01
C THR A 46 15.18 4.60 -3.31
N LEU A 47 14.97 4.79 -2.00
CA LEU A 47 13.99 4.02 -1.23
C LEU A 47 12.58 4.20 -1.79
N LEU A 48 12.18 5.43 -2.15
CA LEU A 48 10.87 5.70 -2.73
C LEU A 48 10.67 5.01 -4.08
N ILE A 49 11.65 5.07 -4.98
CA ILE A 49 11.57 4.41 -6.29
C ILE A 49 11.45 2.90 -6.11
N ASP A 50 12.30 2.31 -5.27
CA ASP A 50 12.28 0.89 -5.00
C ASP A 50 10.99 0.42 -4.30
N LEU A 51 10.37 1.30 -3.51
CA LEU A 51 9.04 1.09 -2.95
C LEU A 51 7.96 1.05 -4.03
N ILE A 52 7.97 2.02 -4.96
CA ILE A 52 7.04 2.08 -6.10
C ILE A 52 7.19 0.85 -6.99
N LEU A 53 8.42 0.35 -7.16
CA LEU A 53 8.75 -0.88 -7.90
C LEU A 53 8.43 -2.17 -7.12
N LEU A 54 7.80 -2.07 -5.95
CA LEU A 54 7.42 -3.21 -5.12
C LEU A 54 8.61 -4.13 -4.79
N LYS A 55 9.80 -3.57 -4.49
CA LYS A 55 10.94 -4.40 -4.06
C LYS A 55 10.75 -4.88 -2.62
N ARG A 56 10.75 -6.21 -2.41
CA ARG A 56 10.57 -6.85 -1.08
C ARG A 56 11.54 -6.33 -0.02
N GLY A 57 12.79 -6.04 -0.41
CA GLY A 57 13.83 -5.60 0.51
C GLY A 57 13.52 -4.26 1.16
N VAL A 58 13.03 -3.28 0.39
CA VAL A 58 12.65 -1.96 0.91
C VAL A 58 11.45 -2.05 1.85
N TYR A 59 10.46 -2.90 1.55
CA TYR A 59 9.36 -3.13 2.49
C TYR A 59 9.87 -3.63 3.84
N ARG A 60 10.79 -4.61 3.83
CA ARG A 60 11.36 -5.14 5.07
C ARG A 60 12.16 -4.08 5.82
N HIS A 61 12.94 -3.27 5.09
CA HIS A 61 13.66 -2.14 5.65
C HIS A 61 12.71 -1.13 6.34
N LEU A 62 11.71 -0.62 5.61
CA LEU A 62 10.80 0.42 6.10
C LEU A 62 9.87 -0.04 7.23
N LEU A 63 9.46 -1.31 7.24
CA LEU A 63 8.54 -1.87 8.22
C LEU A 63 9.25 -2.31 9.51
N PHE A 64 10.36 -3.04 9.38
CA PHE A 64 10.99 -3.72 10.51
C PHE A 64 12.30 -3.09 10.98
N ASN A 65 13.03 -2.40 10.11
CA ASN A 65 14.37 -1.90 10.40
C ASN A 65 14.44 -0.38 10.54
N ARG A 66 13.44 0.36 10.05
CA ARG A 66 13.38 1.81 10.18
C ARG A 66 13.42 2.23 11.66
N GLY A 67 14.36 3.11 11.99
CA GLY A 67 14.60 3.58 13.35
C GLY A 67 15.33 2.58 14.25
N ALA A 68 15.89 1.51 13.70
CA ALA A 68 16.78 0.63 14.44
C ALA A 68 18.06 1.39 14.84
N GLN A 69 18.40 1.34 16.12
CA GLN A 69 19.58 2.05 16.62
C GLN A 69 20.86 1.34 16.16
N PRO A 70 21.90 2.09 15.76
CA PRO A 70 23.21 1.53 15.49
C PRO A 70 23.81 0.91 16.74
N ARG A 71 24.67 -0.09 16.53
CA ARG A 71 25.61 -0.48 17.57
C ARG A 71 26.65 0.63 17.73
N ARG A 72 26.77 1.17 18.94
CA ARG A 72 27.88 2.05 19.34
C ARG A 72 28.78 1.28 20.29
N VAL A 73 30.09 1.33 20.04
CA VAL A 73 31.09 0.55 20.80
C VAL A 73 31.08 0.91 22.29
N THR A 74 30.66 2.13 22.63
CA THR A 74 30.72 2.73 23.96
C THR A 74 29.42 2.70 24.77
N GLU A 75 28.30 2.22 24.23
CA GLU A 75 27.00 2.29 24.94
C GLU A 75 26.67 1.05 25.78
N THR A 76 26.29 1.30 27.04
CA THR A 76 25.66 0.32 27.94
C THR A 76 24.18 0.14 27.59
N PHE A 77 23.67 -1.10 27.66
CA PHE A 77 22.28 -1.44 27.34
C PHE A 77 21.30 -0.64 28.20
N LYS A 78 20.55 0.30 27.60
CA LYS A 78 19.35 0.88 28.24
C LYS A 78 18.15 -0.07 28.08
N ASP A 79 17.25 -0.02 29.07
CA ASP A 79 16.04 -0.85 29.13
C ASP A 79 15.22 -0.81 27.83
N GLY A 80 14.72 -1.98 27.41
CA GLY A 80 14.07 -2.20 26.12
C GLY A 80 12.58 -1.81 26.08
N SER A 81 11.97 -1.62 27.24
CA SER A 81 10.53 -1.33 27.41
C SER A 81 10.14 0.05 26.83
N ASP A 82 10.83 1.12 27.24
CA ASP A 82 10.63 2.49 26.75
C ASP A 82 10.79 2.61 25.24
N ARG A 83 11.75 1.85 24.68
CA ARG A 83 12.06 1.83 23.26
C ARG A 83 10.91 1.29 22.43
N ARG A 84 10.24 0.24 22.92
CA ARG A 84 9.09 -0.35 22.23
C ARG A 84 7.93 0.65 22.15
N ILE A 85 7.63 1.32 23.25
CA ILE A 85 6.56 2.32 23.33
C ILE A 85 6.85 3.50 22.39
N ALA A 86 8.08 4.00 22.38
CA ALA A 86 8.49 5.08 21.48
C ALA A 86 8.36 4.68 20.01
N ARG A 87 8.76 3.46 19.66
CA ARG A 87 8.61 2.91 18.30
C ARG A 87 7.14 2.82 17.90
N GLU A 88 6.28 2.27 18.74
CA GLU A 88 4.85 2.15 18.46
C GLU A 88 4.22 3.54 18.25
N LYS A 89 4.53 4.53 19.10
CA LYS A 89 4.08 5.92 18.90
C LYS A 89 4.54 6.50 17.57
N SER A 90 5.80 6.31 17.20
CA SER A 90 6.35 6.80 15.94
C SER A 90 5.68 6.15 14.72
N GLN A 91 5.32 4.86 14.82
CA GLN A 91 4.61 4.14 13.77
C GLN A 91 3.20 4.68 13.59
N TRP A 92 2.45 4.90 14.68
CA TRP A 92 1.11 5.49 14.61
C TRP A 92 1.14 6.92 14.07
N LEU A 93 2.12 7.73 14.47
CA LEU A 93 2.28 9.08 13.92
C LEU A 93 2.58 9.03 12.41
N LEU A 94 3.43 8.09 11.98
CA LEU A 94 3.74 7.89 10.57
C LEU A 94 2.49 7.42 9.78
N ILE A 95 1.70 6.51 10.35
CA ILE A 95 0.43 6.04 9.78
C ILE A 95 -0.54 7.22 9.60
N LEU A 96 -0.68 8.08 10.60
CA LEU A 96 -1.55 9.27 10.52
C LEU A 96 -1.05 10.26 9.46
N ARG A 97 0.26 10.53 9.44
CA ARG A 97 0.87 11.47 8.48
C ARG A 97 0.76 10.96 7.04
N LEU A 98 1.16 9.71 6.80
CA LEU A 98 1.08 9.10 5.47
C LEU A 98 -0.38 8.91 5.04
N GLY A 99 -1.21 8.33 5.91
CA GLY A 99 -2.62 8.12 5.62
C GLY A 99 -3.36 9.41 5.30
N GLY A 100 -3.18 10.46 6.09
CA GLY A 100 -3.78 11.77 5.82
C GLY A 100 -3.34 12.35 4.48
N THR A 101 -2.03 12.28 4.16
CA THR A 101 -1.49 12.79 2.90
C THR A 101 -2.01 11.99 1.69
N LEU A 102 -1.99 10.66 1.77
CA LEU A 102 -2.40 9.78 0.68
C LEU A 102 -3.90 9.85 0.43
N THR A 103 -4.72 9.90 1.49
CA THR A 103 -6.17 10.09 1.37
C THR A 103 -6.49 11.46 0.80
N PHE A 104 -5.76 12.52 1.17
CA PHE A 104 -5.94 13.85 0.59
C PHE A 104 -5.64 13.86 -0.91
N VAL A 105 -4.53 13.25 -1.34
CA VAL A 105 -4.18 13.13 -2.76
C VAL A 105 -5.23 12.32 -3.53
N ASP A 106 -5.68 11.17 -2.98
CA ASP A 106 -6.72 10.36 -3.61
C ASP A 106 -8.05 11.15 -3.75
N ALA A 107 -8.45 11.87 -2.71
CA ALA A 107 -9.63 12.72 -2.70
C ALA A 107 -9.52 13.87 -3.70
N PHE A 108 -8.35 14.51 -3.79
CA PHE A 108 -8.09 15.58 -4.75
C PHE A 108 -8.22 15.07 -6.18
N ILE A 109 -7.58 13.94 -6.52
CA ILE A 109 -7.70 13.32 -7.84
C ILE A 109 -9.19 13.06 -8.13
N ARG A 110 -9.92 12.34 -7.26
CA ARG A 110 -11.34 12.04 -7.51
C ARG A 110 -12.22 13.29 -7.63
N TRP A 111 -11.96 14.30 -6.82
CA TRP A 111 -12.70 15.56 -6.87
C TRP A 111 -12.56 16.25 -8.24
N THR A 112 -11.35 16.26 -8.82
CA THR A 112 -11.12 16.80 -10.17
C THR A 112 -11.84 16.03 -11.27
N HIS A 113 -12.04 14.72 -11.10
CA HIS A 113 -12.79 13.89 -12.05
C HIS A 113 -14.32 14.05 -11.92
N LEU A 114 -14.83 14.27 -10.71
CA LEU A 114 -16.26 14.49 -10.48
C LEU A 114 -16.73 15.89 -10.88
N ASN A 115 -15.81 16.85 -11.03
CA ASN A 115 -16.14 18.24 -11.38
C ASN A 115 -15.38 18.72 -12.64
N PRO A 116 -15.54 18.05 -13.80
CA PRO A 116 -14.74 18.34 -15.00
C PRO A 116 -15.05 19.70 -15.64
N SER A 117 -16.21 20.28 -15.36
CA SER A 117 -16.75 21.49 -15.98
C SER A 117 -16.61 22.76 -15.13
N GLN A 118 -15.72 22.78 -14.13
CA GLN A 118 -15.41 24.03 -13.42
C GLN A 118 -14.88 25.06 -14.41
N SER A 119 -15.69 26.08 -14.68
CA SER A 119 -15.33 27.19 -15.55
C SER A 119 -14.14 27.93 -14.95
N ALA A 120 -13.13 28.21 -15.77
CA ALA A 120 -11.89 28.92 -15.38
C ALA A 120 -12.13 30.32 -14.76
N HIS A 121 -13.38 30.79 -14.76
CA HIS A 121 -13.83 32.07 -14.22
C HIS A 121 -14.37 32.00 -12.78
N LEU A 122 -14.63 30.81 -12.23
CA LEU A 122 -15.02 30.66 -10.82
C LEU A 122 -13.77 30.52 -9.95
N SER A 123 -13.72 31.27 -8.84
CA SER A 123 -12.66 31.08 -7.83
C SER A 123 -12.66 29.61 -7.37
N PRO A 124 -11.50 28.91 -7.45
CA PRO A 124 -11.39 27.51 -7.03
C PRO A 124 -11.84 27.25 -5.58
N TRP A 125 -11.89 28.31 -4.77
CA TRP A 125 -12.20 28.27 -3.34
C TRP A 125 -13.56 28.91 -3.02
N SER A 126 -14.55 28.75 -3.90
CA SER A 126 -15.93 29.09 -3.55
C SER A 126 -16.43 28.20 -2.38
N GLY A 127 -17.32 28.72 -1.54
CA GLY A 127 -17.89 27.94 -0.43
C GLY A 127 -18.53 26.62 -0.89
N ASN A 128 -19.17 26.62 -2.06
CA ASN A 128 -19.75 25.41 -2.65
C ASN A 128 -18.66 24.40 -3.08
N THR A 129 -17.55 24.88 -3.64
CA THR A 129 -16.42 24.03 -4.03
C THR A 129 -15.77 23.36 -2.82
N ILE A 130 -15.62 24.09 -1.72
CA ILE A 130 -15.07 23.56 -0.45
C ILE A 130 -16.00 22.48 0.12
N VAL A 131 -17.32 22.70 0.08
CA VAL A 131 -18.30 21.69 0.51
C VAL A 131 -18.21 20.43 -0.36
N ASN A 132 -18.14 20.55 -1.68
CA ASN A 132 -18.01 19.40 -2.57
C ASN A 132 -16.71 18.63 -2.33
N PHE A 133 -15.58 19.34 -2.23
CA PHE A 133 -14.30 18.71 -1.92
C PHE A 133 -14.31 18.00 -0.55
N SER A 134 -14.85 18.65 0.48
CA SER A 134 -14.92 18.05 1.83
C SER A 134 -15.78 16.78 1.85
N ARG A 135 -16.89 16.72 1.10
CA ARG A 135 -17.70 15.50 0.93
C ARG A 135 -16.88 14.39 0.27
N THR A 136 -16.21 14.68 -0.84
CA THR A 136 -15.32 13.73 -1.53
C THR A 136 -14.21 13.23 -0.60
N PHE A 137 -13.58 14.12 0.16
CA PHE A 137 -12.53 13.77 1.11
C PHE A 137 -13.03 12.84 2.23
N ILE A 138 -14.16 13.17 2.85
CA ILE A 138 -14.76 12.33 3.89
C ILE A 138 -15.16 10.96 3.32
N GLY A 139 -15.71 10.92 2.10
CA GLY A 139 -16.01 9.67 1.41
C GLY A 139 -14.77 8.81 1.17
N CYS A 140 -13.71 9.39 0.62
CA CYS A 140 -12.42 8.71 0.41
C CYS A 140 -11.82 8.20 1.72
N PHE A 141 -11.91 9.00 2.78
CA PHE A 141 -11.44 8.62 4.10
C PHE A 141 -12.24 7.44 4.67
N ALA A 142 -13.56 7.47 4.57
CA ALA A 142 -14.43 6.38 5.01
C ALA A 142 -14.16 5.08 4.26
N GLU A 143 -13.99 5.13 2.93
CA GLU A 143 -13.61 3.97 2.12
C GLU A 143 -12.23 3.42 2.50
N THR A 144 -11.25 4.30 2.71
CA THR A 144 -9.90 3.91 3.14
C THR A 144 -9.97 3.21 4.49
N MET A 145 -10.71 3.76 5.44
CA MET A 145 -10.90 3.16 6.76
C MET A 145 -11.59 1.80 6.66
N ALA A 146 -12.66 1.69 5.86
CA ALA A 146 -13.39 0.44 5.64
C ALA A 146 -12.49 -0.65 5.02
N PHE A 147 -11.70 -0.30 4.02
CA PHE A 147 -10.73 -1.22 3.40
C PHE A 147 -9.70 -1.71 4.42
N HIS A 148 -9.07 -0.79 5.18
CA HIS A 148 -8.06 -1.14 6.17
C HIS A 148 -8.65 -1.99 7.32
N CYS A 149 -9.82 -1.63 7.84
CA CYS A 149 -10.53 -2.41 8.87
C CYS A 149 -10.89 -3.80 8.36
N GLY A 150 -11.38 -3.92 7.12
CA GLY A 150 -11.69 -5.20 6.49
C GLY A 150 -10.46 -6.09 6.35
N VAL A 151 -9.34 -5.54 5.88
CA VAL A 151 -8.06 -6.26 5.76
C VAL A 151 -7.54 -6.68 7.13
N ILE A 152 -7.56 -5.80 8.15
CA ILE A 152 -7.12 -6.11 9.51
C ILE A 152 -7.96 -7.25 10.11
N ALA A 153 -9.29 -7.18 9.97
CA ALA A 153 -10.20 -8.21 10.45
C ALA A 153 -9.91 -9.55 9.75
N ALA A 154 -9.80 -9.56 8.43
CA ALA A 154 -9.49 -10.77 7.66
C ALA A 154 -8.09 -11.34 8.00
N CYS A 155 -7.09 -10.49 8.23
CA CYS A 155 -5.77 -10.92 8.71
C CYS A 155 -5.88 -11.60 10.08
N SER A 156 -6.63 -11.01 11.01
CA SER A 156 -6.80 -11.57 12.36
C SER A 156 -7.48 -12.94 12.33
N VAL A 157 -8.50 -13.12 11.49
CA VAL A 157 -9.18 -14.40 11.27
C VAL A 157 -8.21 -15.40 10.64
N THR A 158 -7.48 -15.01 9.60
CA THR A 158 -6.52 -15.88 8.90
C THR A 158 -5.41 -16.36 9.84
N LEU A 159 -4.81 -15.47 10.64
CA LEU A 159 -3.78 -15.84 11.61
C LEU A 159 -4.31 -16.77 12.71
N LYS A 160 -5.54 -16.52 13.19
CA LYS A 160 -6.21 -17.44 14.13
C LYS A 160 -6.44 -18.81 13.49
N MET A 161 -6.96 -18.88 12.26
CA MET A 161 -7.17 -20.13 11.54
C MET A 161 -5.88 -20.90 11.33
N ILE A 162 -4.80 -20.23 10.91
CA ILE A 162 -3.48 -20.87 10.77
C ILE A 162 -3.01 -21.42 12.12
N SER A 163 -3.14 -20.65 13.21
CA SER A 163 -2.75 -21.12 14.54
C SER A 163 -3.57 -22.31 15.03
N LEU A 164 -4.86 -22.38 14.67
CA LEU A 164 -5.74 -23.50 14.99
C LEU A 164 -5.37 -24.75 14.19
N ILE A 165 -5.11 -24.61 12.89
CA ILE A 165 -4.63 -25.69 12.03
C ILE A 165 -3.28 -26.19 12.52
N GLU A 166 -2.37 -25.28 12.88
CA GLU A 166 -1.08 -25.63 13.46
C GLU A 166 -1.25 -26.37 14.78
N LYS A 167 -2.13 -25.92 15.69
CA LYS A 167 -2.42 -26.65 16.95
C LYS A 167 -2.99 -28.04 16.69
N TRP A 168 -3.90 -28.17 15.72
CA TRP A 168 -4.48 -29.45 15.31
C TRP A 168 -3.41 -30.38 14.71
N ARG A 169 -2.48 -29.84 13.90
CA ARG A 169 -1.37 -30.59 13.30
C ARG A 169 -0.18 -30.81 14.25
N ARG A 170 -0.03 -29.99 15.31
CA ARG A 170 1.05 -30.03 16.32
C ARG A 170 1.00 -31.26 17.21
N SER A 171 0.02 -32.16 17.05
CA SER A 171 0.15 -33.54 17.51
C SER A 171 1.32 -34.29 16.84
N GLN A 172 1.98 -33.74 15.81
CA GLN A 172 3.03 -34.46 15.04
C GLN A 172 4.37 -33.76 14.79
N SER A 173 4.59 -32.45 15.08
CA SER A 173 5.95 -31.84 14.97
C SER A 173 6.03 -30.37 15.44
N ALA A 174 7.05 -30.06 16.24
CA ALA A 174 7.42 -28.70 16.65
C ALA A 174 8.21 -28.01 15.51
N LEU A 175 7.52 -27.22 14.68
CA LEU A 175 8.17 -26.45 13.61
C LEU A 175 8.54 -25.05 14.12
N LEU A 176 9.78 -24.65 13.85
CA LEU A 176 10.40 -23.36 14.17
C LEU A 176 9.46 -22.21 13.82
N GLU A 177 8.98 -21.49 14.83
CA GLU A 177 8.16 -20.28 14.63
C GLU A 177 8.96 -19.28 13.79
N SER A 178 8.41 -18.85 12.67
CA SER A 178 9.08 -17.90 11.78
C SER A 178 9.25 -16.57 12.52
N ASP A 179 10.50 -16.17 12.69
CA ASP A 179 10.97 -14.90 13.25
C ASP A 179 10.11 -13.67 12.89
N ILE A 180 9.56 -13.58 11.68
CA ILE A 180 8.67 -12.48 11.26
C ILE A 180 7.37 -12.40 12.08
N ARG A 181 6.75 -13.56 12.36
CA ARG A 181 5.48 -13.62 13.11
C ARG A 181 5.62 -13.12 14.54
N ARG A 182 6.82 -13.23 15.10
CA ARG A 182 7.12 -12.76 16.46
C ARG A 182 7.25 -11.23 16.55
N GLU A 183 7.67 -10.56 15.46
CA GLU A 183 7.69 -9.09 15.37
C GLU A 183 6.39 -8.51 14.76
N PHE A 184 5.40 -9.36 14.47
CA PHE A 184 4.15 -8.91 13.87
C PHE A 184 3.37 -8.01 14.82
N SER A 185 2.97 -6.85 14.32
CA SER A 185 2.05 -5.93 14.97
C SER A 185 0.97 -5.52 13.97
N TYR A 186 -0.27 -5.38 14.44
CA TYR A 186 -1.38 -4.94 13.60
C TYR A 186 -1.15 -3.55 12.98
N ALA A 187 -0.30 -2.72 13.57
CA ALA A 187 0.10 -1.43 13.00
C ALA A 187 0.92 -1.56 11.69
N LEU A 188 1.56 -2.70 11.45
CA LEU A 188 2.31 -2.95 10.22
C LEU A 188 1.39 -3.13 9.00
N ILE A 189 0.16 -3.62 9.21
CA ILE A 189 -0.83 -3.82 8.15
C ILE A 189 -1.17 -2.48 7.47
N PRO A 190 -1.72 -1.46 8.17
CA PRO A 190 -2.06 -0.19 7.53
C PRO A 190 -0.83 0.50 6.95
N LEU A 191 0.33 0.44 7.63
CA LEU A 191 1.57 1.01 7.11
C LEU A 191 1.97 0.38 5.76
N THR A 192 1.81 -0.93 5.63
CA THR A 192 2.10 -1.66 4.39
C THR A 192 1.12 -1.35 3.28
N LEU A 193 -0.18 -1.27 3.61
CA LEU A 193 -1.20 -0.86 2.64
C LEU A 193 -0.92 0.56 2.13
N PHE A 194 -0.53 1.48 3.00
CA PHE A 194 -0.13 2.83 2.59
C PHE A 194 1.11 2.82 1.70
N TYR A 195 2.15 2.08 2.06
CA TYR A 195 3.33 1.91 1.21
C TYR A 195 3.00 1.31 -0.16
N SER A 196 2.16 0.27 -0.22
CA SER A 196 1.69 -0.32 -1.47
C SER A 196 0.80 0.61 -2.31
N SER A 197 0.18 1.61 -1.70
CA SER A 197 -0.64 2.59 -2.42
C SER A 197 0.19 3.61 -3.20
N PHE A 198 1.51 3.74 -2.93
CA PHE A 198 2.38 4.65 -3.68
C PHE A 198 2.44 4.30 -5.16
N THR A 199 2.54 3.01 -5.52
CA THR A 199 2.52 2.57 -6.93
C THR A 199 1.24 2.99 -7.63
N LYS A 200 0.08 2.81 -6.96
CA LYS A 200 -1.23 3.24 -7.47
C LYS A 200 -1.26 4.75 -7.70
N LEU A 201 -0.94 5.53 -6.67
CA LEU A 201 -1.05 7.00 -6.73
C LEU A 201 -0.04 7.61 -7.70
N PHE A 202 1.17 7.05 -7.79
CA PHE A 202 2.17 7.47 -8.77
C PHE A 202 1.64 7.32 -10.20
N LEU A 203 1.04 6.17 -10.53
CA LEU A 203 0.48 5.94 -11.86
C LEU A 203 -0.76 6.77 -12.15
N LEU A 204 -1.64 6.96 -11.15
CA LEU A 204 -2.78 7.86 -11.29
C LEU A 204 -2.32 9.30 -11.53
N PHE A 205 -1.31 9.76 -10.81
CA PHE A 205 -0.72 11.07 -11.01
C PHE A 205 -0.14 11.23 -12.42
N LEU A 206 0.56 10.21 -12.93
CA LEU A 206 1.03 10.21 -14.33
C LEU A 206 -0.13 10.27 -15.33
N LEU A 207 -1.24 9.58 -15.09
CA LEU A 207 -2.44 9.66 -15.93
C LEU A 207 -3.14 11.03 -15.84
N THR A 208 -3.06 11.71 -14.70
CA THR A 208 -3.58 13.07 -14.54
C THR A 208 -2.76 14.09 -15.34
N ILE A 209 -1.42 13.98 -15.32
CA ILE A 209 -0.52 14.85 -16.10
C ILE A 209 -0.61 14.51 -17.59
N TRP A 210 -0.53 13.22 -17.91
CA TRP A 210 -0.47 12.71 -19.27
C TRP A 210 -1.82 12.11 -19.65
N ARG A 211 -2.83 12.97 -19.77
CA ARG A 211 -4.15 12.54 -20.24
C ARG A 211 -3.97 11.86 -21.61
N PRO A 212 -4.40 10.60 -21.78
CA PRO A 212 -4.38 9.99 -23.09
C PRO A 212 -5.22 10.84 -24.03
N SER A 213 -4.65 11.18 -25.19
CA SER A 213 -5.36 11.85 -26.26
C SER A 213 -6.63 11.05 -26.55
N GLN A 214 -7.80 11.70 -26.50
CA GLN A 214 -8.98 11.15 -27.17
C GLN A 214 -8.65 11.18 -28.66
N SER A 215 -8.02 10.13 -29.18
CA SER A 215 -7.84 9.98 -30.62
C SER A 215 -9.23 9.84 -31.22
N GLU A 216 -9.60 10.76 -32.11
CA GLU A 216 -10.69 10.53 -33.06
C GLU A 216 -10.50 9.14 -33.68
N PRO A 217 -11.61 8.40 -33.91
CA PRO A 217 -11.52 7.05 -34.46
C PRO A 217 -10.70 7.10 -35.76
N LEU A 218 -9.49 6.52 -35.73
CA LEU A 218 -8.71 6.37 -36.95
C LEU A 218 -9.52 5.53 -37.93
N ASP A 219 -9.67 6.03 -39.15
CA ASP A 219 -10.21 5.27 -40.28
C ASP A 219 -9.53 3.88 -40.36
N PRO A 220 -10.30 2.81 -40.62
CA PRO A 220 -9.80 1.44 -40.52
C PRO A 220 -8.89 1.12 -41.70
N VAL A 221 -7.63 1.55 -41.65
CA VAL A 221 -6.61 1.14 -42.63
C VAL A 221 -5.78 0.01 -42.02
N ALA A 222 -5.82 -1.13 -42.72
CA ALA A 222 -5.05 -2.36 -42.52
C ALA A 222 -5.54 -3.29 -41.38
N THR A 223 -6.73 -3.86 -41.57
CA THR A 223 -7.18 -5.09 -40.91
C THR A 223 -6.21 -6.25 -41.17
N TRP A 224 -5.49 -6.67 -40.13
CA TRP A 224 -4.86 -7.98 -40.08
C TRP A 224 -5.97 -9.02 -39.91
N ASN A 225 -6.18 -9.86 -40.93
CA ASN A 225 -7.25 -10.88 -41.02
C ASN A 225 -7.05 -12.08 -40.07
N THR A 226 -7.00 -11.84 -38.77
CA THR A 226 -7.13 -12.90 -37.76
C THR A 226 -8.24 -12.53 -36.78
N PRO A 227 -9.42 -13.20 -36.83
CA PRO A 227 -10.59 -12.81 -36.03
C PRO A 227 -10.38 -12.99 -34.52
N LYS A 228 -9.47 -13.90 -34.11
CA LYS A 228 -9.13 -14.10 -32.69
C LYS A 228 -8.20 -13.01 -32.15
N LEU A 229 -7.24 -12.56 -32.96
CA LEU A 229 -6.30 -11.52 -32.55
C LEU A 229 -6.96 -10.14 -32.58
N SER A 230 -7.82 -9.86 -33.58
CA SER A 230 -8.61 -8.62 -33.61
C SER A 230 -9.57 -8.51 -32.43
N ASN A 231 -10.27 -9.57 -32.02
CA ASN A 231 -11.09 -9.53 -30.81
C ASN A 231 -10.24 -9.36 -29.53
N PHE A 232 -9.07 -10.00 -29.44
CA PHE A 232 -8.18 -9.83 -28.29
C PHE A 232 -7.56 -8.42 -28.24
N LEU A 233 -7.16 -7.87 -29.40
CA LEU A 233 -6.64 -6.51 -29.53
C LEU A 233 -7.73 -5.45 -29.32
N HIS A 234 -8.98 -5.73 -29.70
CA HIS A 234 -10.13 -4.86 -29.44
C HIS A 234 -10.52 -4.83 -27.95
N ILE A 235 -10.31 -5.94 -27.21
CA ILE A 235 -10.40 -5.96 -25.74
C ILE A 235 -9.26 -5.14 -25.10
N LEU A 236 -8.10 -5.06 -25.75
CA LEU A 236 -6.97 -4.24 -25.34
C LEU A 236 -7.00 -2.80 -25.88
N ASP A 237 -8.03 -2.44 -26.66
CA ASP A 237 -8.09 -1.14 -27.32
C ASP A 237 -8.32 -0.01 -26.30
N ASN A 238 -7.57 1.07 -26.50
CA ASN A 238 -7.45 2.19 -25.56
C ASN A 238 -8.77 2.92 -25.27
N ASN A 239 -9.76 2.75 -26.14
CA ASN A 239 -11.04 3.43 -26.06
C ASN A 239 -12.09 2.70 -25.20
N GLN A 240 -11.85 1.44 -24.80
CA GLN A 240 -12.77 0.68 -23.93
C GLN A 240 -12.21 0.37 -22.54
N VAL A 241 -10.88 0.36 -22.40
CA VAL A 241 -10.24 0.03 -21.13
C VAL A 241 -10.03 1.29 -20.29
N ASP A 242 -10.84 1.46 -19.25
CA ASP A 242 -10.65 2.51 -18.26
C ASP A 242 -9.36 2.22 -17.46
N ARG A 243 -8.24 2.79 -17.93
CA ARG A 243 -6.90 2.65 -17.33
C ARG A 243 -6.89 3.11 -15.88
N GLU A 244 -7.66 4.13 -15.58
CA GLU A 244 -7.79 4.69 -14.25
C GLU A 244 -8.47 3.71 -13.30
N TRP A 245 -9.52 3.03 -13.76
CA TRP A 245 -10.15 1.93 -13.05
C TRP A 245 -9.18 0.76 -12.85
N ILE A 246 -8.43 0.35 -13.88
CA ILE A 246 -7.43 -0.73 -13.77
C ILE A 246 -6.37 -0.40 -12.72
N VAL A 247 -5.82 0.81 -12.77
CA VAL A 247 -4.79 1.23 -11.82
C VAL A 247 -5.35 1.22 -10.39
N ARG A 248 -6.57 1.74 -10.19
CA ARG A 248 -7.20 1.80 -8.86
C ARG A 248 -7.51 0.43 -8.28
N ASN A 249 -8.08 -0.46 -9.08
CA ASN A 249 -8.65 -1.71 -8.59
C ASN A 249 -7.68 -2.88 -8.79
N VAL A 250 -7.27 -3.16 -10.03
CA VAL A 250 -6.41 -4.31 -10.32
C VAL A 250 -5.01 -4.11 -9.76
N LEU A 251 -4.33 -3.03 -10.16
CA LEU A 251 -2.95 -2.80 -9.74
C LEU A 251 -2.85 -2.45 -8.25
N GLY A 252 -3.77 -1.63 -7.74
CA GLY A 252 -3.87 -1.31 -6.32
C GLY A 252 -4.11 -2.55 -5.44
N GLY A 253 -4.97 -3.48 -5.88
CA GLY A 253 -5.19 -4.75 -5.19
C GLY A 253 -3.97 -5.65 -5.19
N MET A 254 -3.32 -5.80 -6.35
CA MET A 254 -2.11 -6.62 -6.50
C MET A 254 -0.94 -6.06 -5.66
N SER A 255 -0.73 -4.74 -5.66
CA SER A 255 0.33 -4.12 -4.86
C SER A 255 0.07 -4.25 -3.35
N ALA A 256 -1.18 -4.12 -2.92
CA ALA A 256 -1.58 -4.35 -1.53
C ALA A 256 -1.36 -5.81 -1.11
N GLY A 257 -1.78 -6.78 -1.95
CA GLY A 257 -1.56 -8.20 -1.72
C GLY A 257 -0.08 -8.58 -1.67
N PHE A 258 0.73 -8.00 -2.57
CA PHE A 258 2.18 -8.16 -2.56
C PHE A 258 2.79 -7.67 -1.24
N GLY A 259 2.46 -6.45 -0.83
CA GLY A 259 2.96 -5.87 0.43
C GLY A 259 2.57 -6.73 1.64
N LEU A 260 1.31 -7.18 1.68
CA LEU A 260 0.82 -8.01 2.78
C LEU A 260 1.57 -9.35 2.90
N ARG A 261 1.96 -9.94 1.76
CA ARG A 261 2.77 -11.17 1.74
C ARG A 261 4.14 -10.97 2.39
N VAL A 262 4.72 -9.77 2.30
CA VAL A 262 6.01 -9.45 2.95
C VAL A 262 5.92 -9.54 4.48
N ILE A 263 4.73 -9.33 5.06
CA ILE A 263 4.53 -9.39 6.51
C ILE A 263 3.99 -10.76 6.97
N LEU A 264 3.00 -11.31 6.27
CA LEU A 264 2.27 -12.49 6.77
C LEU A 264 2.98 -13.83 6.47
N ASP A 265 3.95 -13.86 5.55
CA ASP A 265 4.67 -15.08 5.11
C ASP A 265 3.72 -16.27 4.84
N CYS A 266 2.52 -15.98 4.33
CA CYS A 266 1.50 -16.99 4.05
C CYS A 266 1.38 -17.28 2.55
N HIS A 267 0.67 -18.36 2.22
CA HIS A 267 0.42 -18.73 0.83
C HIS A 267 -0.37 -17.62 0.10
N PRO A 268 -0.05 -17.31 -1.18
CA PRO A 268 -0.67 -16.19 -1.91
C PRO A 268 -2.21 -16.20 -1.95
N VAL A 269 -2.82 -17.38 -1.90
CA VAL A 269 -4.28 -17.53 -1.84
C VAL A 269 -4.87 -16.85 -0.60
N PHE A 270 -4.21 -16.95 0.56
CA PHE A 270 -4.70 -16.29 1.77
C PHE A 270 -4.60 -14.77 1.65
N THR A 271 -3.51 -14.23 1.10
CA THR A 271 -3.39 -12.79 0.86
C THR A 271 -4.44 -12.30 -0.13
N MET A 272 -4.76 -13.08 -1.17
CA MET A 272 -5.82 -12.75 -2.12
C MET A 272 -7.19 -12.68 -1.43
N LEU A 273 -7.54 -13.71 -0.64
CA LEU A 273 -8.80 -13.74 0.11
C LEU A 273 -8.91 -12.55 1.08
N ILE A 274 -7.83 -12.19 1.76
CA ILE A 274 -7.79 -11.04 2.67
C ILE A 274 -8.09 -9.74 1.91
N ILE A 275 -7.48 -9.53 0.74
CA ILE A 275 -7.72 -8.33 -0.08
C ILE A 275 -9.17 -8.30 -0.59
N LEU A 276 -9.72 -9.44 -1.01
CA LEU A 276 -11.12 -9.55 -1.41
C LEU A 276 -12.07 -9.18 -0.27
N CYS A 277 -11.81 -9.64 0.97
CA CYS A 277 -12.58 -9.20 2.13
C CYS A 277 -12.49 -7.69 2.37
N GLY A 278 -11.30 -7.11 2.21
CA GLY A 278 -11.11 -5.66 2.25
C GLY A 278 -11.93 -4.93 1.19
N TRP A 279 -11.98 -5.45 -0.04
CA TRP A 279 -12.79 -4.90 -1.11
C TRP A 279 -14.29 -4.98 -0.84
N VAL A 280 -14.78 -6.11 -0.32
CA VAL A 280 -16.19 -6.22 0.09
C VAL A 280 -16.55 -5.14 1.12
N ALA A 281 -15.69 -4.93 2.12
CA ALA A 281 -15.90 -3.88 3.12
C ALA A 281 -15.87 -2.47 2.50
N LYS A 282 -14.91 -2.21 1.59
CA LYS A 282 -14.81 -0.95 0.86
C LYS A 282 -16.05 -0.69 -0.01
N THR A 283 -16.50 -1.67 -0.78
CA THR A 283 -17.66 -1.58 -1.67
C THR A 283 -18.94 -1.34 -0.89
N ALA A 284 -19.12 -2.02 0.25
CA ALA A 284 -20.25 -1.76 1.14
C ALA A 284 -20.25 -0.31 1.64
N MET A 285 -19.08 0.20 2.05
CA MET A 285 -18.96 1.60 2.48
C MET A 285 -19.20 2.59 1.33
N ALA A 286 -18.68 2.30 0.13
CA ALA A 286 -18.89 3.11 -1.06
C ALA A 286 -20.39 3.21 -1.41
N ALA A 287 -21.12 2.09 -1.34
CA ALA A 287 -22.56 2.05 -1.54
C ALA A 287 -23.30 2.94 -0.52
N MET A 288 -22.94 2.85 0.76
CA MET A 288 -23.55 3.66 1.83
C MET A 288 -23.32 5.16 1.66
N VAL A 289 -22.14 5.54 1.17
CA VAL A 289 -21.68 6.94 1.14
C VAL A 289 -21.93 7.61 -0.23
N SER A 290 -22.19 6.83 -1.29
CA SER A 290 -22.39 7.29 -2.67
C SER A 290 -23.40 8.43 -2.82
N LYS A 291 -24.62 8.25 -2.29
CA LYS A 291 -25.69 9.24 -2.38
C LYS A 291 -25.34 10.54 -1.64
N TRP A 292 -24.61 10.44 -0.53
CA TRP A 292 -24.20 11.60 0.27
C TRP A 292 -23.04 12.37 -0.37
N VAL A 293 -22.07 11.68 -0.96
CA VAL A 293 -20.94 12.31 -1.66
C VAL A 293 -21.37 12.92 -2.97
N GLY A 294 -22.17 12.21 -3.77
CA GLY A 294 -22.66 12.68 -5.06
C GLY A 294 -23.63 13.85 -4.92
N GLY A 295 -24.50 13.84 -3.90
CA GLY A 295 -25.54 14.86 -3.73
C GLY A 295 -26.72 14.70 -4.69
N ASP A 296 -26.48 14.17 -5.89
CA ASP A 296 -27.46 13.73 -6.88
C ASP A 296 -27.20 12.28 -7.33
N ASP A 297 -28.18 11.66 -7.99
CA ASP A 297 -28.08 10.25 -8.39
C ASP A 297 -26.95 10.03 -9.43
N THR A 298 -26.70 11.01 -10.32
CA THR A 298 -25.68 10.88 -11.36
C THR A 298 -24.24 10.94 -10.82
N SER A 299 -23.94 11.87 -9.91
CA SER A 299 -22.61 11.92 -9.27
C SER A 299 -22.42 10.78 -8.27
N GLY A 300 -23.52 10.25 -7.70
CA GLY A 300 -23.51 9.05 -6.87
C GLY A 300 -23.11 7.80 -7.65
N GLU A 301 -23.66 7.60 -8.85
CA GLU A 301 -23.27 6.53 -9.76
C GLU A 301 -21.82 6.70 -10.24
N ALA A 302 -21.40 7.93 -10.57
CA ALA A 302 -20.02 8.23 -10.92
C ALA A 302 -19.06 7.86 -9.78
N TRP A 303 -19.40 8.20 -8.53
CA TRP A 303 -18.63 7.80 -7.35
C TRP A 303 -18.46 6.28 -7.25
N LEU A 304 -19.56 5.52 -7.43
CA LEU A 304 -19.52 4.06 -7.38
C LEU A 304 -18.64 3.46 -8.48
N ALA A 305 -18.71 3.99 -9.71
CA ALA A 305 -17.87 3.53 -10.82
C ALA A 305 -16.36 3.64 -10.50
N TYR A 306 -15.94 4.68 -9.78
CA TYR A 306 -14.55 4.85 -9.35
C TYR A 306 -14.19 4.04 -8.09
N SER A 307 -15.16 3.73 -7.24
CA SER A 307 -14.93 3.11 -5.94
C SER A 307 -14.99 1.59 -5.94
N ILE A 308 -15.78 1.00 -6.83
CA ILE A 308 -16.03 -0.45 -6.88
C ILE A 308 -14.96 -1.15 -7.74
N PRO A 309 -14.23 -2.15 -7.18
CA PRO A 309 -13.34 -3.03 -7.92
C PRO A 309 -14.08 -4.15 -8.66
#